data_AF-A0A9E4LAG5-F1
#
_entry.id   AF-A0A9E4LAG5-F1
#
_cell.length_a   1.000
_cell.length_b   1.000
_cell.length_c   1.000
_cell.angle_alpha   90.00
_cell.angle_beta   90.00
_cell.angle_gamma   90.00
#
_symmetry.space_group_name_H-M   'P 1'
#
loop_
_entity.id
_entity.type
_entity.pdbx_description
1 polymer ?
#
loop_
_entity_poly.entity_id
_entity_poly.type
_entity_poly.pdbx_seq_one_letter_code
_entity_poly.pdbx_strand_id
1 'polypeptide(L)'
;REFLAAEYSIADMATWPWLLPYKMFGQSLDAYPNVVRWHEAMKARPAARRGVDVGKEWRRTEPPSEEERRILFSQTGTASPA
;
A
#
# COMPACT_ATOMS: atom_id res chain seq x y z
N ARG A 1 7.93 -4.93 21.10
CA ARG A 1 7.24 -3.62 20.95
C ARG A 1 6.01 -3.84 20.10
N GLU A 2 4.87 -3.24 20.45
CA GLU A 2 3.59 -3.50 19.76
C GLU A 2 3.44 -2.70 18.47
N PHE A 3 3.88 -1.44 18.48
CA PHE A 3 3.84 -0.51 17.35
C PHE A 3 5.24 0.00 17.00
N LEU A 4 5.36 0.67 15.84
CA LEU A 4 6.64 1.16 15.31
C LEU A 4 7.31 2.17 16.25
N ALA A 5 6.54 3.06 16.86
CA ALA A 5 7.02 4.14 17.72
C ALA A 5 6.68 3.91 19.21
N ALA A 6 6.81 2.65 19.67
CA ALA A 6 6.36 2.17 20.97
C ALA A 6 4.82 2.17 21.12
N GLU A 7 4.19 3.34 21.12
CA GLU A 7 2.75 3.52 21.08
C GLU A 7 2.25 3.63 19.62
N TYR A 8 0.94 3.38 19.43
CA TYR A 8 0.31 3.55 18.12
C TYR A 8 0.44 5.01 17.66
N SER A 9 0.91 5.21 16.44
CA SER A 9 1.21 6.55 15.94
C SER A 9 0.96 6.70 14.44
N ILE A 10 1.18 7.91 13.93
CA ILE A 10 1.17 8.19 12.48
C ILE A 10 2.18 7.32 11.71
N ALA A 11 3.26 6.86 12.35
CA ALA A 11 4.21 5.96 11.72
C ALA A 11 3.53 4.65 11.29
N ASP A 12 2.71 4.04 12.16
CA ASP A 12 1.99 2.82 11.83
C ASP A 12 0.96 3.04 10.71
N MET A 13 0.25 4.18 10.76
CA MET A 13 -0.74 4.57 9.75
C MET A 13 -0.09 4.77 8.38
N ALA A 14 1.06 5.44 8.32
CA ALA A 14 1.76 5.74 7.09
C ALA A 14 2.44 4.51 6.48
N THR A 15 2.92 3.58 7.33
CA THR A 15 3.67 2.40 6.87
C THR A 15 2.78 1.21 6.53
N TRP A 16 1.76 0.92 7.32
CA TRP A 16 0.96 -0.31 7.16
C TRP A 16 0.31 -0.51 5.78
N PRO A 17 -0.22 0.52 5.09
CA PRO A 17 -0.82 0.36 3.77
C PRO A 17 0.14 -0.20 2.72
N TRP A 18 1.44 0.12 2.80
CA TRP A 18 2.46 -0.39 1.88
C TRP A 18 2.71 -1.89 2.02
N LEU A 19 2.38 -2.46 3.19
CA LEU A 19 2.51 -3.89 3.43
C LEU A 19 1.30 -4.69 2.93
N LEU A 20 0.14 -4.08 2.71
CA LEU A 20 -1.07 -4.79 2.26
C LEU A 20 -0.86 -5.63 0.97
N PRO A 21 -0.20 -5.12 -0.09
CA PRO A 21 -0.01 -5.86 -1.33
C PRO A 21 1.22 -6.78 -1.35
N TYR A 22 1.85 -7.11 -0.20
CA TYR A 22 3.13 -7.84 -0.17
C TYR A 22 3.13 -9.15 -0.98
N LYS A 23 2.00 -9.89 -0.99
CA LYS A 23 1.83 -11.11 -1.78
C LYS A 23 1.86 -10.85 -3.29
N MET A 24 1.30 -9.73 -3.74
CA MET A 24 1.32 -9.35 -5.16
C MET A 24 2.73 -9.03 -5.65
N PHE A 25 3.64 -8.64 -4.74
CA PHE A 25 5.05 -8.42 -5.01
C PHE A 25 5.90 -9.69 -4.84
N GLY A 26 5.28 -10.86 -4.69
CA GLY A 26 5.97 -12.13 -4.50
C GLY A 26 6.75 -12.24 -3.18
N GLN A 27 6.45 -11.40 -2.19
CA GLN A 27 7.12 -11.43 -0.90
C GLN A 27 6.38 -12.36 0.08
N SER A 28 7.13 -13.02 0.97
CA SER A 28 6.59 -13.71 2.14
C SER A 28 6.98 -12.98 3.43
N LEU A 29 6.13 -13.07 4.45
CA LEU A 29 6.40 -12.53 5.79
C LEU A 29 6.83 -13.61 6.79
N ASP A 30 6.92 -14.87 6.38
CA ASP A 30 7.13 -16.02 7.29
C ASP A 30 8.44 -15.89 8.09
N ALA A 31 9.48 -15.32 7.47
CA ALA A 31 10.77 -15.07 8.12
C ALA A 31 10.78 -13.87 9.08
N TYR A 32 9.69 -13.10 9.14
CA TYR A 32 9.60 -11.83 9.87
C TYR A 32 8.48 -11.84 10.92
N PRO A 33 8.60 -12.65 11.99
CA PRO A 33 7.52 -12.85 12.97
C PRO A 33 7.05 -11.56 13.65
N ASN A 34 7.97 -10.61 13.89
CA ASN A 34 7.63 -9.31 14.45
C ASN A 34 6.81 -8.44 13.49
N VAL A 35 7.07 -8.55 12.18
CA VAL A 35 6.31 -7.85 11.13
C VAL A 35 4.93 -8.47 10.99
N VAL A 36 4.82 -9.81 11.01
CA VAL A 36 3.53 -10.52 11.00
C VAL A 36 2.67 -10.09 12.19
N ARG A 37 3.23 -10.14 13.40
CA ARG A 37 2.53 -9.70 14.62
C ARG A 37 2.03 -8.25 14.51
N TRP A 38 2.88 -7.34 14.06
CA TRP A 38 2.51 -5.93 13.86
C TRP A 38 1.43 -5.76 12.79
N HIS A 39 1.58 -6.44 11.65
CA HIS A 39 0.61 -6.41 10.55
C HIS A 39 -0.78 -6.87 11.01
N GLU A 40 -0.85 -7.99 11.74
CA GLU A 40 -2.12 -8.51 12.26
C GLU A 40 -2.72 -7.58 13.33
N ALA A 41 -1.90 -6.99 14.20
CA ALA A 41 -2.37 -5.98 15.15
C ALA A 41 -2.98 -4.76 14.45
N MET A 42 -2.37 -4.28 13.36
CA MET A 42 -2.91 -3.19 12.55
C MET A 42 -4.21 -3.59 11.84
N LYS A 43 -4.25 -4.79 11.26
CA LYS A 43 -5.40 -5.34 10.55
C LYS A 43 -6.62 -5.58 11.44
N ALA A 44 -6.41 -5.88 12.72
CA ALA A 44 -7.47 -6.03 13.71
C ALA A 44 -8.17 -4.71 14.07
N ARG A 45 -7.60 -3.54 13.72
CA ARG A 45 -8.16 -2.23 14.09
C ARG A 45 -9.31 -1.85 13.16
N PRO A 46 -10.53 -1.61 13.68
CA PRO A 46 -11.68 -1.25 12.85
C PRO A 46 -11.48 0.05 12.04
N ALA A 47 -10.79 1.04 12.61
CA ALA A 47 -10.49 2.30 11.92
C ALA A 47 -9.53 2.10 10.73
N ALA A 48 -8.53 1.22 10.87
CA ALA A 48 -7.58 0.93 9.81
C ALA A 48 -8.26 0.20 8.64
N ARG A 49 -9.14 -0.77 8.96
CA ARG A 49 -10.00 -1.45 7.98
C ARG A 49 -10.89 -0.46 7.23
N ARG A 50 -11.59 0.44 7.94
CA ARG A 50 -12.40 1.48 7.30
C ARG A 50 -11.57 2.37 6.36
N GLY A 51 -10.37 2.76 6.77
CA GLY A 51 -9.47 3.57 5.93
C GLY A 51 -9.08 2.88 4.62
N VAL A 52 -8.78 1.58 4.66
CA VAL A 52 -8.48 0.77 3.46
C VAL A 52 -9.71 0.60 2.56
N ASP A 53 -10.90 0.66 3.16
CA ASP A 53 -12.17 0.46 2.47
C ASP A 53 -12.68 1.73 1.78
N VAL A 54 -12.14 2.91 2.11
CA VAL A 54 -12.49 4.19 1.45
C VAL A 54 -12.18 4.14 -0.04
N GLY A 55 -13.16 4.51 -0.86
CA GLY A 55 -13.01 4.63 -2.32
C GLY A 55 -12.84 3.29 -3.02
N LYS A 56 -13.12 2.16 -2.34
CA LYS A 56 -13.12 0.83 -2.98
C LYS A 56 -14.10 0.77 -4.15
N GLU A 57 -15.23 1.43 -4.02
CA GLU A 57 -16.27 1.57 -5.04
C GLU A 57 -15.83 2.43 -6.23
N TRP A 58 -14.82 3.28 -6.07
CA TRP A 58 -14.24 4.08 -7.16
C TRP A 58 -13.05 3.37 -7.83
N ARG A 59 -12.60 2.23 -7.30
CA ARG A 59 -11.43 1.53 -7.79
C ARG A 59 -11.74 0.90 -9.14
N ARG A 60 -11.11 1.40 -10.21
CA ARG A 60 -11.24 0.86 -11.56
C ARG A 60 -10.72 -0.59 -11.63
N THR A 61 -11.49 -1.50 -12.22
CA THR A 61 -11.12 -2.92 -12.38
C THR A 61 -10.60 -3.25 -13.78
N GLU A 62 -10.94 -2.44 -14.78
CA GLU A 62 -10.54 -2.65 -16.16
C GLU A 62 -9.16 -2.01 -16.44
N PRO A 63 -8.32 -2.62 -17.29
CA PRO A 63 -7.11 -1.96 -17.80
C PRO A 63 -7.43 -0.62 -18.47
N PRO A 64 -6.52 0.38 -18.43
CA PRO A 64 -6.79 1.64 -19.10
C PRO A 64 -6.85 1.41 -20.62
N SER A 65 -7.81 2.06 -21.29
CA SER A 65 -7.91 2.12 -22.74
C SER A 65 -6.66 2.71 -23.38
N GLU A 66 -6.47 2.50 -24.68
CA GLU A 66 -5.31 3.06 -25.39
C GLU A 66 -5.24 4.59 -25.31
N GLU A 67 -6.40 5.26 -25.33
CA GLU A 67 -6.48 6.72 -25.16
C GLU A 67 -6.08 7.15 -23.74
N GLU A 68 -6.57 6.48 -22.70
CA GLU A 68 -6.15 6.76 -21.32
C GLU A 68 -4.66 6.48 -21.11
N ARG A 69 -4.13 5.41 -21.70
CA ARG A 69 -2.69 5.10 -21.68
C ARG A 69 -1.89 6.21 -22.34
N ARG A 70 -2.37 6.73 -23.48
CA ARG A 70 -1.77 7.89 -24.14
C ARG A 70 -1.79 9.09 -23.21
N ILE A 71 -2.90 9.42 -22.56
CA ILE A 71 -2.96 10.55 -21.61
C ILE A 71 -2.00 10.34 -20.43
N LEU A 72 -1.95 9.15 -19.83
CA LEU A 72 -1.16 8.85 -18.63
C LEU A 72 0.36 8.79 -18.90
N PHE A 73 0.77 8.34 -20.09
CA PHE A 73 2.17 7.98 -20.37
C PHE A 73 2.78 8.69 -21.59
N SER A 74 2.08 9.59 -22.29
CA SER A 74 2.67 10.37 -23.41
C SER A 74 3.56 11.53 -22.96
N GLN A 75 4.31 11.33 -21.88
CA GLN A 75 5.28 12.32 -21.44
C GLN A 75 6.51 12.27 -22.36
N THR A 76 6.70 13.30 -23.20
CA THR A 76 7.84 13.45 -24.13
C THR A 76 9.08 14.05 -23.47
N GLY A 77 9.19 13.99 -22.15
CA GLY A 77 10.30 14.56 -21.42
C GLY A 77 11.60 13.82 -21.75
N THR A 78 12.54 14.48 -22.42
CA THR A 78 13.90 13.97 -22.56
C THR A 78 14.52 13.91 -21.17
N ALA A 79 14.88 12.71 -20.69
CA ALA A 79 15.71 12.60 -19.50
C ALA A 79 17.00 13.41 -19.72
N SER A 80 17.31 14.31 -18.79
CA SER A 80 18.59 15.02 -18.82
C SER A 80 19.69 13.97 -18.62
N PRO A 81 20.74 13.94 -19.47
CA PRO A 81 21.84 13.00 -19.28
C PRO A 81 22.52 13.26 -17.94
N ALA A 82 22.86 12.16 -17.26
CA ALA A 82 23.59 12.12 -15.99
C ALA A 82 25.04 12.61 -16.15
#